data_AF-A0A657ARB0-F1
#
_entry.id   AF-A0A657ARB0-F1
#
_cell.length_a   1.000
_cell.length_b   1.000
_cell.length_c   1.000
_cell.angle_alpha   90.00
_cell.angle_beta   90.00
_cell.angle_gamma   90.00
#
_symmetry.space_group_name_H-M   'P 1'
#
loop_
_entity.id
_entity.type
_entity.pdbx_description
1 polymer ?
#
loop_
_entity_poly.entity_id
_entity_poly.type
_entity_poly.pdbx_seq_one_letter_code
_entity_poly.pdbx_strand_id
1 'polypeptide(L)'
;ATGVVTPLTIAGTQDTSDDTVVNITRLLQSLDTDGDPDNGIEIADEASDVATAVDFTQSITDFANSTAVTTLVANSGSTTTALISEDQAISHLEETLIEEGETFTPSSSIAGIWTTDDDENDLLAFVFFQDGTYVHMEVDIDDASETNGMEWGTYSRNDETGLLELGITFDNTDTGLFVFSAADPANIFAQVDDDVLTLEFDDNNNGTIDEDESLDLTRSANSDILGAWTNTSTENELLAFVFFDNGTYAHLEVDEEAPNNPENPDEVSGMEWGTYSINSENDALTASITFDGNLDTGLTDTLSESIPLFAKVEGDTLTLQFDEDESGVISSEEELVLNRAPMPVYEKLSN
;
A
#
# COMPACT_ATOMS: atom_id res chain seq x y z
N ALA A 1 -16.96 -32.93 6.35
CA ALA A 1 -16.82 -31.64 7.04
C ALA A 1 -15.33 -31.44 7.23
N THR A 2 -14.77 -30.44 6.58
CA THR A 2 -13.33 -30.10 6.60
C THR A 2 -12.90 -29.47 7.93
N GLY A 3 -13.84 -29.07 8.80
CA GLY A 3 -13.57 -28.77 10.21
C GLY A 3 -13.20 -27.32 10.49
N VAL A 4 -12.90 -26.54 9.45
CA VAL A 4 -12.63 -25.10 9.51
C VAL A 4 -13.94 -24.32 9.29
N VAL A 5 -14.15 -23.25 10.06
CA VAL A 5 -15.25 -22.29 9.91
C VAL A 5 -14.62 -20.92 9.72
N THR A 6 -14.87 -20.31 8.57
CA THR A 6 -14.36 -19.00 8.18
C THR A 6 -15.50 -17.98 8.07
N PRO A 7 -15.21 -16.66 8.09
CA PRO A 7 -16.20 -15.64 7.76
C PRO A 7 -16.98 -15.92 6.46
N LEU A 8 -16.30 -16.42 5.43
CA LEU A 8 -16.90 -16.87 4.17
C LEU A 8 -17.97 -17.95 4.39
N THR A 9 -17.66 -18.98 5.18
CA THR A 9 -18.62 -20.05 5.48
C THR A 9 -19.80 -19.59 6.32
N ILE A 10 -19.61 -18.57 7.16
CA ILE A 10 -20.68 -17.98 7.98
C ILE A 10 -21.62 -17.14 7.09
N ALA A 11 -21.06 -16.34 6.19
CA ALA A 11 -21.80 -15.50 5.24
C ALA A 11 -22.44 -16.32 4.10
N GLY A 12 -21.88 -17.48 3.76
CA GLY A 12 -22.37 -18.35 2.68
C GLY A 12 -21.94 -17.88 1.28
N THR A 13 -20.79 -17.23 1.19
CA THR A 13 -20.16 -16.75 -0.06
C THR A 13 -18.70 -17.21 -0.12
N GLN A 14 -18.03 -16.99 -1.26
CA GLN A 14 -16.58 -17.11 -1.39
C GLN A 14 -15.92 -15.73 -1.57
N ASP A 15 -16.71 -14.68 -1.75
CA ASP A 15 -16.26 -13.31 -2.00
C ASP A 15 -15.89 -12.61 -0.69
N THR A 16 -14.63 -12.21 -0.55
CA THR A 16 -14.13 -11.51 0.65
C THR A 16 -14.59 -10.05 0.71
N SER A 17 -15.06 -9.47 -0.39
CA SER A 17 -15.66 -8.14 -0.45
C SER A 17 -17.16 -8.09 -0.10
N ASP A 18 -17.81 -9.24 0.15
CA ASP A 18 -19.21 -9.25 0.59
C ASP A 18 -19.37 -8.52 1.93
N ASP A 19 -20.28 -7.54 1.99
CA ASP A 19 -20.57 -6.73 3.21
C ASP A 19 -20.68 -7.60 4.48
N THR A 20 -21.29 -8.78 4.39
CA THR A 20 -21.45 -9.67 5.55
C THR A 20 -20.12 -10.26 5.98
N VAL A 21 -19.27 -10.65 5.04
CA VAL A 21 -17.91 -11.15 5.30
C VAL A 21 -17.07 -10.05 5.93
N VAL A 22 -17.08 -8.85 5.34
CA VAL A 22 -16.35 -7.68 5.85
C VAL A 22 -16.79 -7.36 7.28
N ASN A 23 -18.10 -7.25 7.52
CA ASN A 23 -18.63 -6.92 8.85
C ASN A 23 -18.29 -7.98 9.91
N ILE A 24 -18.33 -9.27 9.56
CA ILE A 24 -17.94 -10.37 10.47
C ILE A 24 -16.46 -10.25 10.81
N THR A 25 -15.63 -10.14 9.79
CA THR A 25 -14.16 -10.17 9.90
C THR A 25 -13.64 -8.99 10.69
N ARG A 26 -14.11 -7.77 10.34
CA ARG A 26 -13.78 -6.54 11.08
C ARG A 26 -14.15 -6.65 12.55
N LEU A 27 -15.35 -7.16 12.85
CA LEU A 27 -15.77 -7.28 14.25
C LEU A 27 -14.90 -8.27 15.01
N LEU A 28 -14.63 -9.46 14.44
CA LEU A 28 -13.85 -10.49 15.14
C LEU A 28 -12.46 -10.00 15.49
N GLN A 29 -11.73 -9.42 14.53
CA GLN A 29 -10.39 -8.90 14.77
C GLN A 29 -10.40 -7.68 15.71
N SER A 30 -11.42 -6.82 15.66
CA SER A 30 -11.55 -5.70 16.60
C SER A 30 -11.85 -6.12 18.05
N LEU A 31 -12.28 -7.37 18.26
CA LEU A 31 -12.53 -7.93 19.58
C LEU A 31 -11.33 -8.69 20.13
N ASP A 32 -10.24 -8.78 19.37
CA ASP A 32 -9.03 -9.45 19.80
C ASP A 32 -8.40 -8.76 20.99
N THR A 33 -8.02 -9.51 22.02
CA THR A 33 -7.72 -8.96 23.35
C THR A 33 -6.49 -8.05 23.33
N ASP A 34 -5.46 -8.43 22.58
CA ASP A 34 -4.23 -7.65 22.41
C ASP A 34 -4.23 -6.79 21.14
N GLY A 35 -5.13 -7.07 20.19
CA GLY A 35 -5.27 -6.34 18.93
C GLY A 35 -4.30 -6.80 17.85
N ASP A 36 -3.66 -7.97 18.02
CA ASP A 36 -2.69 -8.56 17.09
C ASP A 36 -3.22 -9.90 16.53
N PRO A 37 -3.93 -9.87 15.38
CA PRO A 37 -4.61 -11.05 14.87
C PRO A 37 -3.66 -12.12 14.29
N ASP A 38 -2.38 -11.80 14.07
CA ASP A 38 -1.36 -12.72 13.52
C ASP A 38 -1.01 -13.83 14.51
N ASN A 39 -1.16 -13.56 15.81
CA ASN A 39 -0.94 -14.54 16.87
C ASN A 39 -2.21 -15.35 17.23
N GLY A 40 -3.33 -15.04 16.54
CA GLY A 40 -4.63 -15.67 16.66
C GLY A 40 -5.60 -14.89 17.55
N ILE A 41 -6.87 -14.85 17.16
CA ILE A 41 -7.88 -13.99 17.81
C ILE A 41 -8.36 -14.59 19.16
N GLU A 42 -8.12 -13.88 20.27
CA GLU A 42 -8.66 -14.16 21.60
C GLU A 42 -9.72 -13.13 21.99
N ILE A 43 -10.99 -13.55 22.15
CA ILE A 43 -12.09 -12.67 22.56
C ILE A 43 -12.28 -12.71 24.08
N ALA A 44 -12.15 -11.56 24.74
CA ALA A 44 -12.34 -11.43 26.19
C ALA A 44 -13.79 -11.69 26.64
N ASP A 45 -13.96 -12.16 27.89
CA ASP A 45 -15.28 -12.45 28.48
C ASP A 45 -16.17 -11.19 28.51
N GLU A 46 -15.59 -10.02 28.71
CA GLU A 46 -16.25 -8.72 28.73
C GLU A 46 -17.02 -8.44 27.43
N ALA A 47 -16.47 -8.81 26.27
CA ALA A 47 -17.14 -8.68 24.98
C ALA A 47 -18.47 -9.43 24.97
N SER A 48 -18.51 -10.63 25.55
CA SER A 48 -19.74 -11.41 25.64
C SER A 48 -20.77 -10.81 26.61
N ASP A 49 -20.31 -10.17 27.69
CA ASP A 49 -21.16 -9.52 28.69
C ASP A 49 -21.83 -8.23 28.15
N VAL A 50 -21.14 -7.49 27.28
CA VAL A 50 -21.67 -6.25 26.66
C VAL A 50 -22.39 -6.50 25.34
N ALA A 51 -22.18 -7.64 24.68
CA ALA A 51 -22.74 -7.94 23.38
C ALA A 51 -24.28 -7.88 23.37
N THR A 52 -24.80 -7.24 22.33
CA THR A 52 -26.23 -7.29 21.98
C THR A 52 -26.37 -7.84 20.55
N ALA A 53 -27.60 -7.99 20.06
CA ALA A 53 -27.79 -8.48 18.70
C ALA A 53 -27.17 -7.50 17.68
N VAL A 54 -26.23 -8.03 16.88
CA VAL A 54 -25.57 -7.35 15.77
C VAL A 54 -26.12 -7.93 14.47
N ASP A 55 -26.36 -7.07 13.48
CA ASP A 55 -26.83 -7.46 12.15
C ASP A 55 -25.70 -7.27 11.13
N PHE A 56 -25.05 -8.36 10.74
CA PHE A 56 -23.94 -8.34 9.78
C PHE A 56 -24.38 -8.08 8.33
N THR A 57 -25.69 -8.14 8.04
CA THR A 57 -26.21 -7.95 6.68
C THR A 57 -26.48 -6.48 6.33
N GLN A 58 -26.14 -5.56 7.24
CA GLN A 58 -26.16 -4.12 6.97
C GLN A 58 -25.02 -3.74 6.04
N SER A 59 -25.14 -2.59 5.36
CA SER A 59 -24.00 -2.02 4.64
C SER A 59 -22.84 -1.76 5.59
N ILE A 60 -21.62 -1.78 5.08
CA ILE A 60 -20.39 -1.59 5.88
C ILE A 60 -20.46 -0.27 6.69
N THR A 61 -20.97 0.80 6.07
CA THR A 61 -21.13 2.10 6.73
C THR A 61 -22.19 2.06 7.84
N ASP A 62 -23.35 1.44 7.60
CA ASP A 62 -24.42 1.36 8.60
C ASP A 62 -24.02 0.45 9.78
N PHE A 63 -23.29 -0.64 9.49
CA PHE A 63 -22.74 -1.54 10.48
C PHE A 63 -21.75 -0.82 11.40
N ALA A 64 -20.79 -0.08 10.83
CA ALA A 64 -19.78 0.65 11.60
C ALA A 64 -20.40 1.75 12.49
N ASN A 65 -21.53 2.34 12.05
CA ASN A 65 -22.26 3.35 12.82
C ASN A 65 -23.30 2.77 13.79
N SER A 66 -23.47 1.45 13.82
CA SER A 66 -24.44 0.79 14.70
C SER A 66 -24.07 0.99 16.16
N THR A 67 -25.03 1.45 16.97
CA THR A 67 -24.84 1.58 18.43
C THR A 67 -24.47 0.24 19.08
N ALA A 68 -24.98 -0.88 18.56
CA ALA A 68 -24.66 -2.21 19.08
C ALA A 68 -23.18 -2.54 18.88
N VAL A 69 -22.65 -2.26 17.69
CA VAL A 69 -21.26 -2.54 17.31
C VAL A 69 -20.30 -1.59 18.03
N THR A 70 -20.54 -0.28 17.95
CA THR A 70 -19.70 0.73 18.60
C THR A 70 -19.65 0.56 20.13
N THR A 71 -20.77 0.19 20.77
CA THR A 71 -20.78 -0.09 22.21
C THR A 71 -20.02 -1.37 22.55
N LEU A 72 -20.16 -2.41 21.73
CA LEU A 72 -19.49 -3.68 21.92
C LEU A 72 -17.97 -3.52 21.83
N VAL A 73 -17.46 -2.95 20.73
CA VAL A 73 -16.00 -2.80 20.53
C VAL A 73 -15.38 -1.86 21.57
N ALA A 74 -16.04 -0.76 21.91
CA ALA A 74 -15.52 0.18 22.91
C ALA A 74 -15.45 -0.39 24.35
N ASN A 75 -16.17 -1.49 24.64
CA ASN A 75 -16.25 -2.09 25.97
C ASN A 75 -15.94 -3.60 25.96
N SER A 76 -15.25 -4.08 24.93
CA SER A 76 -15.00 -5.51 24.70
C SER A 76 -13.94 -6.11 25.64
N GLY A 77 -13.10 -5.27 26.24
CA GLY A 77 -11.89 -5.70 26.95
C GLY A 77 -10.64 -5.76 26.07
N SER A 78 -10.77 -5.52 24.76
CA SER A 78 -9.67 -5.37 23.81
C SER A 78 -8.88 -4.07 24.03
N THR A 79 -7.62 -4.06 23.58
CA THR A 79 -6.82 -2.83 23.36
C THR A 79 -7.43 -1.95 22.25
N THR A 80 -8.10 -2.57 21.28
CA THR A 80 -8.81 -1.94 20.18
C THR A 80 -10.21 -1.51 20.62
N THR A 81 -10.46 -0.19 20.61
CA THR A 81 -11.72 0.40 21.16
C THR A 81 -12.64 1.00 20.10
N ALA A 82 -12.31 0.81 18.82
CA ALA A 82 -13.12 1.11 17.65
C ALA A 82 -12.97 -0.02 16.63
N LEU A 83 -13.89 -0.16 15.68
CA LEU A 83 -13.67 -1.13 14.61
C LEU A 83 -12.37 -0.80 13.88
N ILE A 84 -11.57 -1.83 13.59
CA ILE A 84 -10.48 -1.73 12.62
C ILE A 84 -11.03 -1.39 11.24
N SER A 85 -10.14 -0.95 10.35
CA SER A 85 -10.51 -0.68 8.96
C SER A 85 -11.04 -1.95 8.28
N GLU A 86 -11.84 -1.78 7.24
CA GLU A 86 -12.23 -2.88 6.36
C GLU A 86 -11.00 -3.58 5.77
N ASP A 87 -10.03 -2.77 5.41
CA ASP A 87 -8.82 -3.21 4.75
C ASP A 87 -7.92 -4.09 5.60
N GLN A 88 -7.63 -3.68 6.84
CA GLN A 88 -6.89 -4.50 7.81
C GLN A 88 -7.58 -5.84 8.03
N ALA A 89 -8.92 -5.81 8.09
CA ALA A 89 -9.71 -7.01 8.30
C ALA A 89 -9.64 -7.96 7.10
N ILE A 90 -9.81 -7.45 5.89
CA ILE A 90 -9.77 -8.24 4.65
C ILE A 90 -8.35 -8.80 4.42
N SER A 91 -7.30 -8.00 4.59
CA SER A 91 -5.90 -8.45 4.42
C SER A 91 -5.60 -9.67 5.27
N HIS A 92 -5.82 -9.54 6.58
CA HIS A 92 -5.58 -10.63 7.54
C HIS A 92 -6.44 -11.88 7.22
N LEU A 93 -7.70 -11.68 6.82
CA LEU A 93 -8.56 -12.80 6.41
C LEU A 93 -8.01 -13.52 5.18
N GLU A 94 -7.66 -12.79 4.14
CA GLU A 94 -7.15 -13.36 2.88
C GLU A 94 -5.83 -14.09 3.10
N GLU A 95 -4.91 -13.51 3.87
CA GLU A 95 -3.66 -14.15 4.30
C GLU A 95 -3.93 -15.47 5.04
N THR A 96 -4.80 -15.44 6.04
CA THR A 96 -5.17 -16.64 6.82
C THR A 96 -5.82 -17.72 5.94
N LEU A 97 -6.66 -17.33 4.97
CA LEU A 97 -7.31 -18.27 4.05
C LEU A 97 -6.30 -18.93 3.10
N ILE A 98 -5.27 -18.19 2.66
CA ILE A 98 -4.16 -18.71 1.86
C ILE A 98 -3.37 -19.74 2.67
N GLU A 99 -2.99 -19.41 3.90
CA GLU A 99 -2.24 -20.32 4.79
C GLU A 99 -2.99 -21.62 5.07
N GLU A 100 -4.31 -21.53 5.27
CA GLU A 100 -5.19 -22.68 5.51
C GLU A 100 -5.58 -23.42 4.22
N GLY A 101 -5.20 -22.89 3.05
CA GLY A 101 -5.47 -23.49 1.73
C GLY A 101 -6.95 -23.49 1.36
N GLU A 102 -7.71 -22.50 1.81
CA GLU A 102 -9.11 -22.30 1.49
C GLU A 102 -9.27 -21.53 0.17
N THR A 103 -10.27 -21.90 -0.63
CA THR A 103 -10.59 -21.18 -1.89
C THR A 103 -11.54 -20.03 -1.64
N PHE A 104 -11.23 -18.85 -2.18
CA PHE A 104 -12.03 -17.64 -2.09
C PHE A 104 -11.92 -16.81 -3.38
N THR A 105 -12.78 -15.80 -3.52
CA THR A 105 -12.64 -14.71 -4.50
C THR A 105 -12.12 -13.51 -3.71
N PRO A 106 -10.90 -13.02 -4.03
CA PRO A 106 -10.31 -11.89 -3.31
C PRO A 106 -11.13 -10.62 -3.52
N SER A 107 -10.91 -9.65 -2.66
CA SER A 107 -11.50 -8.32 -2.81
C SER A 107 -11.15 -7.76 -4.18
N SER A 108 -12.11 -7.10 -4.86
CA SER A 108 -11.88 -6.42 -6.15
C SER A 108 -11.00 -5.17 -6.03
N SER A 109 -10.39 -4.97 -4.86
CA SER A 109 -9.43 -3.92 -4.62
C SER A 109 -8.23 -4.06 -5.54
N ILE A 110 -7.91 -2.97 -6.22
CA ILE A 110 -6.67 -2.85 -7.00
C ILE A 110 -5.50 -2.45 -6.09
N ALA A 111 -5.70 -2.36 -4.77
CA ALA A 111 -4.65 -1.99 -3.84
C ALA A 111 -3.49 -3.00 -3.90
N GLY A 112 -2.28 -2.47 -3.87
CA GLY A 112 -1.06 -3.23 -4.02
C GLY A 112 -0.02 -2.49 -4.84
N ILE A 113 1.12 -3.16 -5.00
CA ILE A 113 2.25 -2.70 -5.80
C ILE A 113 2.24 -3.50 -7.08
N TRP A 114 2.28 -2.80 -8.21
CA TRP A 114 2.12 -3.36 -9.52
C TRP A 114 3.28 -2.91 -10.38
N THR A 115 3.98 -3.87 -10.96
CA THR A 115 5.20 -3.65 -11.75
C THR A 115 5.11 -4.41 -13.05
N THR A 116 5.84 -3.98 -14.06
CA THR A 116 6.00 -4.70 -15.33
C THR A 116 7.48 -4.99 -15.56
N ASP A 117 7.74 -6.12 -16.22
CA ASP A 117 9.08 -6.52 -16.69
C ASP A 117 9.20 -6.25 -18.21
N ASP A 118 8.43 -5.30 -18.76
CA ASP A 118 8.60 -4.90 -20.16
C ASP A 118 9.99 -4.31 -20.41
N ASP A 119 10.40 -4.32 -21.67
CA ASP A 119 11.70 -3.82 -22.11
C ASP A 119 11.63 -2.36 -22.57
N GLU A 120 10.53 -1.67 -22.29
CA GLU A 120 10.33 -0.25 -22.61
C GLU A 120 10.85 0.62 -21.46
N ASN A 121 10.52 0.27 -20.20
CA ASN A 121 10.96 1.05 -19.03
C ASN A 121 11.91 0.28 -18.11
N ASP A 122 12.91 0.96 -17.55
CA ASP A 122 13.75 0.40 -16.49
C ASP A 122 12.99 0.28 -15.14
N LEU A 123 12.04 1.19 -14.91
CA LEU A 123 11.03 1.13 -13.87
C LEU A 123 9.70 1.63 -14.43
N LEU A 124 8.65 0.80 -14.38
CA LEU A 124 7.28 1.23 -14.51
C LEU A 124 6.46 0.56 -13.41
N ALA A 125 5.95 1.37 -12.48
CA ALA A 125 5.29 0.87 -11.29
C ALA A 125 4.11 1.75 -10.85
N PHE A 126 3.05 1.09 -10.39
CA PHE A 126 1.92 1.72 -9.70
C PHE A 126 1.82 1.17 -8.29
N VAL A 127 1.58 2.06 -7.33
CA VAL A 127 1.18 1.70 -5.98
C VAL A 127 -0.20 2.27 -5.74
N PHE A 128 -1.20 1.41 -5.59
CA PHE A 128 -2.54 1.82 -5.16
C PHE A 128 -2.67 1.53 -3.66
N PHE A 129 -2.80 2.59 -2.86
CA PHE A 129 -2.95 2.49 -1.41
C PHE A 129 -4.42 2.35 -1.03
N GLN A 130 -4.72 1.57 0.01
CA GLN A 130 -6.11 1.36 0.44
C GLN A 130 -6.81 2.63 0.94
N ASP A 131 -6.06 3.65 1.34
CA ASP A 131 -6.61 4.95 1.74
C ASP A 131 -7.16 5.78 0.57
N GLY A 132 -7.10 5.23 -0.65
CA GLY A 132 -7.55 5.90 -1.88
C GLY A 132 -6.51 6.84 -2.45
N THR A 133 -5.25 6.78 -2.02
CA THR A 133 -4.13 7.45 -2.70
C THR A 133 -3.39 6.50 -3.64
N TYR A 134 -2.69 7.03 -4.64
CA TYR A 134 -1.85 6.21 -5.52
C TYR A 134 -0.57 6.95 -5.87
N VAL A 135 0.47 6.18 -6.20
CA VAL A 135 1.70 6.68 -6.81
C VAL A 135 1.93 5.94 -8.12
N HIS A 136 2.36 6.67 -9.13
CA HIS A 136 2.98 6.16 -10.34
C HIS A 136 4.47 6.52 -10.35
N MET A 137 5.31 5.62 -10.84
CA MET A 137 6.76 5.80 -11.00
C MET A 137 7.17 5.28 -12.38
N GLU A 138 7.92 6.10 -13.12
CA GLU A 138 8.42 5.79 -14.46
C GLU A 138 9.87 6.26 -14.62
N VAL A 139 10.75 5.35 -15.05
CA VAL A 139 12.13 5.65 -15.39
C VAL A 139 12.54 4.82 -16.61
N ASP A 140 13.01 5.50 -17.65
CA ASP A 140 13.85 4.93 -18.71
C ASP A 140 15.18 5.71 -18.72
N ILE A 141 16.29 5.02 -18.40
CA ILE A 141 17.64 5.61 -18.42
C ILE A 141 18.31 5.46 -19.79
N ASP A 142 17.80 4.59 -20.65
CA ASP A 142 18.34 4.29 -21.98
C ASP A 142 17.70 5.16 -23.09
N ASP A 143 16.46 5.64 -22.93
CA ASP A 143 15.80 6.61 -23.82
C ASP A 143 15.65 8.02 -23.19
N ALA A 144 16.63 8.87 -23.50
CA ALA A 144 16.59 10.28 -23.09
C ALA A 144 15.48 11.13 -23.75
N SER A 145 14.62 10.55 -24.59
CA SER A 145 13.43 11.22 -25.13
C SER A 145 12.16 10.96 -24.33
N GLU A 146 12.18 9.96 -23.46
CA GLU A 146 11.14 9.70 -22.47
C GLU A 146 11.35 10.59 -21.24
N THR A 147 10.27 10.78 -20.50
CA THR A 147 10.27 11.59 -19.28
C THR A 147 10.26 10.66 -18.08
N ASN A 148 11.18 10.88 -17.16
CA ASN A 148 11.27 10.12 -15.93
C ASN A 148 10.65 10.92 -14.79
N GLY A 149 9.87 10.26 -13.94
CA GLY A 149 9.22 10.95 -12.85
C GLY A 149 8.18 10.13 -12.12
N MET A 150 7.37 10.86 -11.36
CA MET A 150 6.31 10.30 -10.54
C MET A 150 5.07 11.18 -10.60
N GLU A 151 3.93 10.52 -10.40
CA GLU A 151 2.64 11.16 -10.17
C GLU A 151 2.11 10.65 -8.84
N TRP A 152 1.55 11.53 -8.02
CA TRP A 152 0.89 11.17 -6.77
C TRP A 152 -0.47 11.85 -6.67
N GLY A 153 -1.47 11.09 -6.24
CA GLY A 153 -2.83 11.60 -6.15
C GLY A 153 -3.76 10.67 -5.41
N THR A 154 -5.05 10.87 -5.65
CA THR A 154 -6.16 10.06 -5.16
C THR A 154 -6.79 9.26 -6.28
N TYR A 155 -7.30 8.08 -5.97
CA TYR A 155 -8.12 7.28 -6.85
C TYR A 155 -9.40 6.82 -6.16
N SER A 156 -10.42 6.54 -6.97
CA SER A 156 -11.52 5.66 -6.59
C SER A 156 -11.83 4.73 -7.75
N ARG A 157 -12.38 3.55 -7.44
CA ARG A 157 -12.73 2.55 -8.45
C ARG A 157 -14.20 2.18 -8.32
N ASN A 158 -14.90 2.10 -9.45
CA ASN A 158 -16.22 1.51 -9.49
C ASN A 158 -16.09 -0.03 -9.51
N ASP A 159 -16.57 -0.73 -8.48
CA ASP A 159 -16.41 -2.18 -8.39
C ASP A 159 -17.18 -2.97 -9.46
N GLU A 160 -18.28 -2.42 -9.99
CA GLU A 160 -19.08 -3.08 -11.03
C GLU A 160 -18.45 -2.93 -12.42
N THR A 161 -17.84 -1.78 -12.71
CA THR A 161 -17.34 -1.45 -14.05
C THR A 161 -15.83 -1.41 -14.17
N GLY A 162 -15.10 -1.36 -13.06
CA GLY A 162 -13.66 -1.13 -13.01
C GLY A 162 -13.24 0.32 -13.27
N LEU A 163 -14.17 1.24 -13.53
CA LEU A 163 -13.86 2.62 -13.90
C LEU A 163 -13.09 3.31 -12.77
N LEU A 164 -11.92 3.87 -13.09
CA LEU A 164 -11.12 4.68 -12.20
C LEU A 164 -11.47 6.16 -12.33
N GLU A 165 -11.64 6.82 -11.18
CA GLU A 165 -11.66 8.27 -11.08
C GLU A 165 -10.39 8.72 -10.34
N LEU A 166 -9.59 9.57 -10.97
CA LEU A 166 -8.31 10.05 -10.44
C LEU A 166 -8.39 11.53 -10.05
N GLY A 167 -7.65 11.90 -9.01
CA GLY A 167 -7.41 13.27 -8.61
C GLY A 167 -5.93 13.48 -8.39
N ILE A 168 -5.27 14.26 -9.24
CA ILE A 168 -3.82 14.44 -9.18
C ILE A 168 -3.49 15.54 -8.16
N THR A 169 -2.56 15.24 -7.26
CA THR A 169 -2.03 16.20 -6.28
C THR A 169 -0.67 16.71 -6.72
N PHE A 170 0.21 15.81 -7.15
CA PHE A 170 1.56 16.10 -7.60
C PHE A 170 1.88 15.36 -8.90
N ASP A 171 2.57 16.05 -9.79
CA ASP A 171 3.03 15.51 -11.06
C ASP A 171 4.27 16.28 -11.53
N ASN A 172 5.45 15.65 -11.52
CA ASN A 172 6.71 16.34 -11.80
C ASN A 172 7.09 16.36 -13.29
N THR A 173 6.53 15.44 -14.06
CA THR A 173 6.69 15.30 -15.52
C THR A 173 5.35 14.91 -16.12
N ASP A 174 5.14 15.04 -17.43
CA ASP A 174 3.85 14.66 -18.07
C ASP A 174 3.74 13.11 -18.20
N THR A 175 4.07 12.39 -17.14
CA THR A 175 4.14 10.91 -17.01
C THR A 175 2.91 10.37 -16.29
N GLY A 176 2.65 9.07 -16.39
CA GLY A 176 1.57 8.44 -15.62
C GLY A 176 0.18 8.57 -16.25
N LEU A 177 -0.85 8.50 -15.41
CA LEU A 177 -2.23 8.36 -15.89
C LEU A 177 -2.81 9.67 -16.43
N PHE A 178 -2.09 10.80 -16.30
CA PHE A 178 -2.49 12.10 -16.83
C PHE A 178 -2.33 12.27 -18.36
N VAL A 179 -1.56 11.40 -19.04
CA VAL A 179 -1.30 11.51 -20.49
C VAL A 179 -2.59 11.48 -21.34
N PHE A 180 -3.70 11.00 -20.78
CA PHE A 180 -5.04 11.10 -21.37
C PHE A 180 -5.64 12.51 -21.18
N SER A 181 -5.10 13.45 -21.95
CA SER A 181 -5.26 14.90 -21.90
C SER A 181 -6.57 15.51 -21.33
N ALA A 182 -6.42 16.63 -20.60
CA ALA A 182 -7.50 17.50 -20.11
C ALA A 182 -8.52 18.03 -21.15
N ALA A 183 -8.31 17.77 -22.45
CA ALA A 183 -9.24 18.12 -23.52
C ALA A 183 -10.21 16.98 -23.89
N ASP A 184 -9.81 15.73 -23.64
CA ASP A 184 -10.58 14.52 -23.92
C ASP A 184 -10.08 13.41 -22.97
N PRO A 185 -10.56 13.38 -21.72
CA PRO A 185 -10.09 12.38 -20.75
C PRO A 185 -10.49 10.99 -21.25
N ALA A 186 -9.53 10.08 -21.34
CA ALA A 186 -9.83 8.66 -21.54
C ALA A 186 -10.50 8.13 -20.29
N ASN A 187 -11.47 7.24 -20.45
CA ASN A 187 -11.93 6.44 -19.32
C ASN A 187 -10.89 5.35 -19.06
N ILE A 188 -10.38 5.32 -17.83
CA ILE A 188 -9.45 4.28 -17.39
C ILE A 188 -10.24 3.26 -16.60
N PHE A 189 -10.08 1.99 -16.91
CA PHE A 189 -10.67 0.89 -16.17
C PHE A 189 -9.55 0.05 -15.60
N ALA A 190 -9.62 -0.28 -14.31
CA ALA A 190 -8.69 -1.18 -13.67
C ALA A 190 -9.41 -2.47 -13.28
N GLN A 191 -8.79 -3.61 -13.52
CA GLN A 191 -9.30 -4.91 -13.12
C GLN A 191 -8.15 -5.77 -12.62
N VAL A 192 -8.42 -6.56 -11.57
CA VAL A 192 -7.46 -7.54 -11.07
C VAL A 192 -8.02 -8.93 -11.33
N ASP A 193 -7.21 -9.76 -11.97
CA ASP A 193 -7.40 -11.21 -12.04
C ASP A 193 -6.14 -11.88 -11.50
N ASP A 194 -6.26 -12.56 -10.36
CA ASP A 194 -5.15 -13.10 -9.57
C ASP A 194 -4.06 -12.03 -9.28
N ASP A 195 -2.89 -12.20 -9.88
CA ASP A 195 -1.70 -11.35 -9.72
C ASP A 195 -1.47 -10.42 -10.91
N VAL A 196 -2.48 -10.25 -11.77
CA VAL A 196 -2.43 -9.34 -12.92
C VAL A 196 -3.42 -8.21 -12.71
N LEU A 197 -2.90 -6.98 -12.67
CA LEU A 197 -3.68 -5.76 -12.83
C LEU A 197 -3.69 -5.40 -14.30
N THR A 198 -4.86 -5.38 -14.91
CA THR A 198 -5.06 -4.82 -16.24
C THR A 198 -5.63 -3.41 -16.11
N LEU A 199 -4.90 -2.43 -16.64
CA LEU A 199 -5.40 -1.09 -16.89
C LEU A 199 -5.85 -1.01 -18.35
N GLU A 200 -7.11 -0.67 -18.61
CA GLU A 200 -7.68 -0.48 -19.95
C GLU A 200 -8.02 1.00 -20.16
N PHE A 201 -7.78 1.52 -21.36
CA PHE A 201 -7.91 2.95 -21.66
C PHE A 201 -8.69 3.16 -22.96
N ASP A 202 -9.86 3.80 -22.93
CA ASP A 202 -10.55 4.24 -24.17
C ASP A 202 -9.88 5.52 -24.69
N ASP A 203 -8.66 5.42 -25.21
CA ASP A 203 -7.78 6.57 -25.51
C ASP A 203 -8.30 7.43 -26.66
N ASN A 204 -9.08 6.80 -27.54
CA ASN A 204 -9.66 7.42 -28.73
C ASN A 204 -11.14 7.77 -28.54
N ASN A 205 -11.69 7.51 -27.34
CA ASN A 205 -13.06 7.79 -26.92
C ASN A 205 -14.12 7.30 -27.92
N ASN A 206 -13.90 6.11 -28.49
CA ASN A 206 -14.85 5.47 -29.41
C ASN A 206 -15.93 4.66 -28.67
N GLY A 207 -15.77 4.47 -27.35
CA GLY A 207 -16.68 3.72 -26.49
C GLY A 207 -16.43 2.21 -26.45
N THR A 208 -15.28 1.74 -26.94
CA THR A 208 -14.80 0.36 -26.88
C THR A 208 -13.30 0.33 -26.64
N ILE A 209 -12.84 -0.60 -25.81
CA ILE A 209 -11.41 -0.88 -25.60
C ILE A 209 -10.88 -1.72 -26.77
N ASP A 210 -9.89 -1.20 -27.49
CA ASP A 210 -9.16 -1.85 -28.57
C ASP A 210 -8.02 -2.76 -28.03
N GLU A 211 -7.43 -3.60 -28.88
CA GLU A 211 -6.43 -4.62 -28.44
C GLU A 211 -5.11 -4.01 -27.91
N ASP A 212 -4.80 -2.77 -28.29
CA ASP A 212 -3.62 -2.00 -27.89
C ASP A 212 -3.90 -0.96 -26.79
N GLU A 213 -5.14 -0.92 -26.30
CA GLU A 213 -5.64 0.01 -25.29
C GLU A 213 -5.60 -0.60 -23.88
N SER A 214 -4.55 -1.37 -23.57
CA SER A 214 -4.40 -2.02 -22.27
C SER A 214 -2.94 -2.16 -21.84
N LEU A 215 -2.72 -2.10 -20.53
CA LEU A 215 -1.45 -2.36 -19.86
C LEU A 215 -1.67 -3.40 -18.77
N ASP A 216 -0.97 -4.52 -18.87
CA ASP A 216 -0.94 -5.55 -17.85
C ASP A 216 0.27 -5.35 -16.94
N LEU A 217 0.02 -5.31 -15.63
CA LEU A 217 1.04 -5.26 -14.59
C LEU A 217 0.95 -6.49 -13.70
N THR A 218 2.08 -6.92 -13.18
CA THR A 218 2.17 -8.05 -12.24
C THR A 218 2.29 -7.53 -10.81
N ARG A 219 1.61 -8.20 -9.88
CA ARG A 219 1.69 -7.89 -8.45
C ARG A 219 3.11 -8.11 -7.93
N SER A 220 3.65 -7.11 -7.23
CA SER A 220 4.92 -7.18 -6.51
C SER A 220 4.70 -7.64 -5.06
N ALA A 221 5.72 -8.25 -4.47
CA ALA A 221 5.73 -8.70 -3.09
C ALA A 221 5.52 -7.54 -2.09
N ASN A 222 4.77 -7.84 -1.02
CA ASN A 222 4.60 -6.99 0.15
C ASN A 222 4.66 -7.87 1.39
N SER A 223 5.86 -8.11 1.89
CA SER A 223 6.17 -8.98 3.04
C SER A 223 7.62 -8.75 3.47
N ASP A 224 7.96 -9.02 4.72
CA ASP A 224 9.28 -8.68 5.29
C ASP A 224 9.62 -7.21 5.00
N ILE A 225 10.76 -6.90 4.35
CA ILE A 225 11.06 -5.53 3.91
C ILE A 225 10.41 -5.15 2.59
N LEU A 226 10.04 -6.13 1.77
CA LEU A 226 9.40 -5.87 0.48
C LEU A 226 8.06 -5.20 0.72
N GLY A 227 7.71 -4.26 -0.14
CA GLY A 227 6.48 -3.49 0.00
C GLY A 227 6.71 -1.99 0.03
N ALA A 228 5.61 -1.27 0.23
CA ALA A 228 5.59 0.17 0.39
C ALA A 228 5.50 0.52 1.88
N TRP A 229 6.26 1.53 2.27
CA TRP A 229 6.39 2.02 3.63
C TRP A 229 6.18 3.52 3.62
N THR A 230 5.31 4.03 4.48
CA THR A 230 4.97 5.46 4.54
C THR A 230 5.29 6.07 5.89
N ASN A 231 5.60 7.35 5.89
CA ASN A 231 5.68 8.16 7.10
C ASN A 231 4.63 9.27 7.05
N THR A 232 3.77 9.31 8.06
CA THR A 232 2.70 10.32 8.19
C THR A 232 2.94 11.27 9.38
N SER A 233 4.14 11.24 9.95
CA SER A 233 4.55 12.04 11.11
C SER A 233 5.44 13.22 10.74
N THR A 234 5.97 13.24 9.51
CA THR A 234 6.70 14.36 8.91
C THR A 234 5.75 15.45 8.42
N GLU A 235 6.31 16.57 7.96
CA GLU A 235 5.53 17.64 7.32
C GLU A 235 5.16 17.32 5.87
N ASN A 236 5.86 16.39 5.23
CA ASN A 236 5.61 15.95 3.85
C ASN A 236 4.22 15.36 3.70
N GLU A 237 3.51 15.73 2.63
CA GLU A 237 2.25 15.13 2.26
C GLU A 237 2.41 13.67 1.81
N LEU A 238 3.55 13.35 1.20
CA LEU A 238 4.00 11.99 0.95
C LEU A 238 5.46 11.86 1.38
N LEU A 239 5.75 10.86 2.20
CA LEU A 239 7.10 10.30 2.36
C LEU A 239 6.96 8.80 2.32
N ALA A 240 7.51 8.16 1.29
CA ALA A 240 7.37 6.73 1.09
C ALA A 240 8.62 6.07 0.51
N PHE A 241 8.93 4.87 1.01
CA PHE A 241 9.86 3.95 0.38
C PHE A 241 9.10 2.76 -0.22
N VAL A 242 9.51 2.31 -1.40
CA VAL A 242 9.05 1.05 -2.00
C VAL A 242 10.24 0.15 -2.22
N PHE A 243 10.26 -1.04 -1.63
CA PHE A 243 11.29 -2.06 -1.84
C PHE A 243 10.76 -3.19 -2.71
N PHE A 244 11.39 -3.41 -3.87
CA PHE A 244 10.98 -4.37 -4.88
C PHE A 244 11.75 -5.70 -4.78
N ASP A 245 11.11 -6.80 -5.18
CA ASP A 245 11.69 -8.15 -5.12
C ASP A 245 12.89 -8.35 -6.07
N ASN A 246 13.05 -7.48 -7.06
CA ASN A 246 14.17 -7.43 -8.00
C ASN A 246 15.45 -6.77 -7.42
N GLY A 247 15.42 -6.34 -6.15
CA GLY A 247 16.55 -5.70 -5.47
C GLY A 247 16.70 -4.21 -5.77
N THR A 248 15.63 -3.57 -6.26
CA THR A 248 15.56 -2.11 -6.43
C THR A 248 14.66 -1.46 -5.38
N TYR A 249 14.85 -0.17 -5.14
CA TYR A 249 14.00 0.63 -4.25
C TYR A 249 13.65 1.95 -4.92
N ALA A 250 12.51 2.52 -4.53
CA ALA A 250 12.16 3.91 -4.80
C ALA A 250 11.97 4.66 -3.49
N HIS A 251 12.43 5.91 -3.44
CA HIS A 251 12.06 6.88 -2.41
C HIS A 251 11.24 7.98 -3.06
N LEU A 252 10.15 8.39 -2.40
CA LEU A 252 9.13 9.27 -2.92
C LEU A 252 8.82 10.33 -1.86
N GLU A 253 8.96 11.59 -2.23
CA GLU A 253 8.65 12.73 -1.36
C GLU A 253 7.80 13.76 -2.09
N VAL A 254 6.74 14.21 -1.42
CA VAL A 254 5.92 15.33 -1.89
C VAL A 254 5.72 16.30 -0.73
N ASP A 255 6.12 17.55 -0.96
CA ASP A 255 5.85 18.72 -0.12
C ASP A 255 5.37 19.88 -1.01
N GLU A 256 4.06 19.98 -1.23
CA GLU A 256 3.41 20.94 -2.15
C GLU A 256 2.80 22.16 -1.42
N GLU A 257 2.79 22.22 -0.09
CA GLU A 257 2.11 23.28 0.66
C GLU A 257 2.91 24.61 0.72
N ALA A 258 2.98 25.31 -0.41
CA ALA A 258 3.17 26.75 -0.44
C ALA A 258 1.84 27.46 -0.14
N PRO A 259 1.71 28.30 0.93
CA PRO A 259 2.78 29.04 1.61
C PRO A 259 3.02 28.58 3.07
N ASN A 260 2.68 27.34 3.42
CA ASN A 260 2.60 26.87 4.80
C ASN A 260 3.78 26.03 5.28
N ASN A 261 4.76 25.70 4.41
CA ASN A 261 6.10 25.26 4.83
C ASN A 261 7.17 26.38 4.73
N PRO A 262 7.11 27.45 5.57
CA PRO A 262 8.19 28.42 5.66
C PRO A 262 9.42 27.87 6.42
N GLU A 263 9.35 26.67 6.99
CA GLU A 263 10.45 26.06 7.77
C GLU A 263 11.41 25.27 6.87
N ASN A 264 10.94 24.69 5.76
CA ASN A 264 11.76 24.01 4.75
C ASN A 264 11.44 24.42 3.29
N PRO A 265 11.61 25.71 2.90
CA PRO A 265 11.29 26.19 1.55
C PRO A 265 12.20 25.64 0.43
N ASP A 266 13.20 24.83 0.82
CA ASP A 266 14.19 24.25 -0.08
C ASP A 266 13.94 22.74 -0.32
N GLU A 267 12.98 22.11 0.37
CA GLU A 267 12.58 20.72 0.10
C GLU A 267 11.91 20.63 -1.26
N VAL A 268 12.42 19.74 -2.11
CA VAL A 268 11.95 19.59 -3.48
C VAL A 268 11.21 18.26 -3.60
N SER A 269 9.91 18.29 -3.91
CA SER A 269 9.15 17.08 -4.24
C SER A 269 9.81 16.30 -5.40
N GLY A 270 9.79 14.97 -5.34
CA GLY A 270 10.30 14.11 -6.38
C GLY A 270 10.56 12.68 -5.93
N MET A 271 11.41 12.00 -6.69
CA MET A 271 11.76 10.62 -6.44
C MET A 271 13.23 10.31 -6.69
N GLU A 272 13.70 9.29 -5.98
CA GLU A 272 14.97 8.61 -6.22
C GLU A 272 14.67 7.13 -6.47
N TRP A 273 15.34 6.52 -7.43
CA TRP A 273 15.28 5.07 -7.70
C TRP A 273 16.67 4.48 -7.79
N GLY A 274 16.85 3.30 -7.21
CA GLY A 274 18.16 2.70 -7.05
C GLY A 274 18.14 1.22 -6.75
N THR A 275 19.32 0.65 -6.48
CA THR A 275 19.45 -0.74 -6.01
C THR A 275 19.68 -0.79 -4.51
N TYR A 276 19.25 -1.87 -3.87
CA TYR A 276 19.50 -2.09 -2.45
C TYR A 276 19.89 -3.54 -2.14
N SER A 277 20.53 -3.74 -0.99
CA SER A 277 20.73 -5.05 -0.39
C SER A 277 20.84 -4.94 1.12
N ILE A 278 20.35 -5.94 1.86
CA ILE A 278 20.44 -5.99 3.31
C ILE A 278 21.26 -7.18 3.76
N ASN A 279 22.20 -6.91 4.66
CA ASN A 279 22.94 -7.96 5.32
C ASN A 279 22.15 -8.51 6.51
N SER A 280 21.69 -9.75 6.39
CA SER A 280 20.90 -10.44 7.41
C SER A 280 21.62 -10.69 8.75
N GLU A 281 22.94 -10.51 8.83
CA GLU A 281 23.70 -10.71 10.08
C GLU A 281 23.77 -9.44 10.95
N ASN A 282 23.61 -8.26 10.36
CA ASN A 282 23.83 -6.99 11.05
C ASN A 282 22.94 -5.83 10.57
N ASP A 283 21.91 -6.13 9.77
CA ASP A 283 20.91 -5.20 9.25
C ASP A 283 21.46 -4.09 8.35
N ALA A 284 22.74 -4.17 7.94
CA ALA A 284 23.36 -3.15 7.12
C ALA A 284 22.71 -3.10 5.74
N LEU A 285 22.16 -1.93 5.39
CA LEU A 285 21.55 -1.62 4.11
C LEU A 285 22.61 -0.95 3.23
N THR A 286 22.86 -1.54 2.06
CA THR A 286 23.71 -0.93 1.02
C THR A 286 22.80 -0.52 -0.12
N ALA A 287 22.87 0.75 -0.54
CA ALA A 287 22.11 1.29 -1.65
C ALA A 287 23.00 1.93 -2.73
N SER A 288 22.47 2.07 -3.94
CA SER A 288 23.07 2.85 -5.02
C SER A 288 22.00 3.57 -5.83
N ILE A 289 22.26 4.79 -6.26
CA ILE A 289 21.32 5.60 -7.03
C ILE A 289 21.47 5.30 -8.53
N THR A 290 20.35 4.98 -9.18
CA THR A 290 20.25 4.85 -10.64
C THR A 290 19.63 6.10 -11.25
N PHE A 291 18.58 6.62 -10.62
CA PHE A 291 17.88 7.84 -11.01
C PHE A 291 17.59 8.69 -9.77
N ASP A 292 17.76 10.00 -9.90
CA ASP A 292 17.40 10.99 -8.88
C ASP A 292 16.90 12.24 -9.61
N GLY A 293 15.61 12.52 -9.46
CA GLY A 293 14.90 13.53 -10.23
C GLY A 293 15.19 14.97 -9.79
N ASN A 294 15.65 15.19 -8.55
CA ASN A 294 15.78 16.52 -7.96
C ASN A 294 17.09 16.75 -7.18
N LEU A 295 17.89 15.71 -6.93
CA LEU A 295 19.13 15.73 -6.15
C LEU A 295 18.94 16.10 -4.68
N ASP A 296 17.72 15.90 -4.17
CA ASP A 296 17.30 16.30 -2.83
C ASP A 296 16.60 15.12 -2.13
N THR A 297 15.53 14.60 -2.74
CA THR A 297 14.82 13.41 -2.29
C THR A 297 15.71 12.19 -2.39
N GLY A 298 15.76 11.38 -1.32
CA GLY A 298 16.44 10.09 -1.40
C GLY A 298 17.49 9.85 -0.33
N LEU A 299 18.38 8.93 -0.67
CA LEU A 299 19.57 8.61 0.09
C LEU A 299 20.79 9.37 -0.44
N THR A 300 20.61 10.36 -1.34
CA THR A 300 21.69 11.15 -1.97
C THR A 300 22.71 11.68 -0.97
N ASP A 301 22.29 12.36 0.10
CA ASP A 301 23.22 12.88 1.10
C ASP A 301 23.91 11.75 1.87
N THR A 302 23.14 10.76 2.34
CA THR A 302 23.65 9.56 3.05
C THR A 302 24.74 8.85 2.24
N LEU A 303 24.52 8.64 0.95
CA LEU A 303 25.43 7.92 0.06
C LEU A 303 26.63 8.78 -0.35
N SER A 304 26.45 10.08 -0.54
CA SER A 304 27.54 11.00 -0.88
C SER A 304 28.56 11.15 0.26
N GLU A 305 28.08 11.10 1.50
CA GLU A 305 28.91 11.18 2.71
C GLU A 305 29.39 9.81 3.21
N SER A 306 28.92 8.71 2.58
CA SER A 306 29.24 7.32 2.97
C SER A 306 28.81 6.98 4.40
N ILE A 307 27.68 7.55 4.83
CA ILE A 307 27.09 7.31 6.15
C ILE A 307 26.62 5.84 6.22
N PRO A 308 27.00 5.08 7.27
CA PRO A 308 26.50 3.72 7.45
C PRO A 308 24.97 3.69 7.65
N LEU A 309 24.29 2.88 6.84
CA LEU A 309 22.84 2.75 6.82
C LEU A 309 22.42 1.34 7.26
N PHE A 310 21.34 1.26 8.03
CA PHE A 310 20.74 0.00 8.47
C PHE A 310 19.22 0.04 8.30
N ALA A 311 18.60 -1.11 8.08
CA ALA A 311 17.15 -1.24 7.94
C ALA A 311 16.64 -2.40 8.79
N LYS A 312 15.67 -2.12 9.67
CA LYS A 312 15.07 -3.11 10.57
C LYS A 312 13.57 -3.12 10.41
N VAL A 313 13.02 -4.32 10.24
CA VAL A 313 11.57 -4.54 10.16
C VAL A 313 11.12 -5.27 11.42
N GLU A 314 10.16 -4.69 12.13
CA GLU A 314 9.47 -5.30 13.27
C GLU A 314 7.95 -5.20 13.02
N GLY A 315 7.35 -6.27 12.49
CA GLY A 315 5.95 -6.27 12.05
C GLY A 315 5.72 -5.25 10.93
N ASP A 316 4.80 -4.32 11.17
CA ASP A 316 4.48 -3.21 10.26
C ASP A 316 5.29 -1.94 10.51
N THR A 317 6.40 -2.03 11.23
CA THR A 317 7.32 -0.90 11.42
C THR A 317 8.67 -1.16 10.75
N LEU A 318 9.06 -0.26 9.85
CA LEU A 318 10.40 -0.19 9.28
C LEU A 318 11.15 0.96 9.95
N THR A 319 12.32 0.68 10.51
CA THR A 319 13.23 1.71 11.01
C THR A 319 14.48 1.73 10.14
N LEU A 320 14.68 2.84 9.42
CA LEU A 320 15.94 3.18 8.78
C LEU A 320 16.83 3.91 9.79
N GLN A 321 18.10 3.51 9.89
CA GLN A 321 19.04 4.05 10.87
C GLN A 321 20.31 4.56 10.18
N PHE A 322 20.76 5.75 10.54
CA PHE A 322 21.87 6.46 9.90
C PHE A 322 22.96 6.78 10.95
N ASP A 323 24.13 6.13 10.89
CA ASP A 323 25.24 6.39 11.84
C ASP A 323 26.01 7.65 11.42
N GLU A 324 25.36 8.81 11.47
CA GLU A 324 25.87 10.10 10.95
C GLU A 324 27.16 10.53 11.64
N ASP A 325 27.30 10.24 12.93
CA ASP A 325 28.49 10.57 13.71
C ASP A 325 29.60 9.50 13.69
N GLU A 326 29.38 8.41 12.95
CA GLU A 326 30.23 7.22 12.86
C GLU A 326 30.63 6.65 14.24
N SER A 327 29.80 6.84 15.26
CA SER A 327 30.09 6.34 16.61
C SER A 327 29.86 4.84 16.73
N GLY A 328 29.10 4.24 15.81
CA GLY A 328 28.63 2.87 15.88
C GLY A 328 27.50 2.68 16.90
N VAL A 329 26.86 3.77 17.33
CA VAL A 329 25.71 3.78 18.25
C VAL A 329 24.63 4.69 17.68
N ILE A 330 23.55 4.09 17.21
CA ILE A 330 22.39 4.83 16.69
C ILE A 330 21.66 5.54 17.84
N SER A 331 21.51 6.86 17.72
CA SER A 331 20.68 7.69 18.58
C SER A 331 19.26 7.84 18.04
N SER A 332 18.33 8.35 18.84
CA SER A 332 16.94 8.57 18.38
C SER A 332 16.77 9.69 17.36
N GLU A 333 17.82 10.49 17.12
CA GLU A 333 17.83 11.55 16.09
C GLU A 333 18.35 11.01 14.75
N GLU A 334 18.84 9.76 14.73
CA GLU A 334 19.47 9.07 13.60
C GLU A 334 18.56 7.95 13.05
N GLU A 335 17.25 8.09 13.25
CA GLU A 335 16.25 7.09 12.88
C GLU A 335 15.10 7.72 12.11
N LEU A 336 14.73 7.09 10.98
CA LEU A 336 13.49 7.34 10.28
C LEU A 336 12.59 6.12 10.44
N VAL A 337 11.44 6.32 11.10
CA VAL A 337 10.45 5.27 11.32
C VAL A 337 9.34 5.40 10.29
N LEU A 338 9.11 4.35 9.53
CA LEU A 338 8.01 4.22 8.58
C LEU A 338 7.08 3.09 9.01
N ASN A 339 5.82 3.21 8.62
CA ASN A 339 4.83 2.15 8.81
C ASN A 339 4.57 1.47 7.46
N ARG A 340 4.26 0.19 7.48
CA ARG A 340 3.81 -0.50 6.27
C ARG A 340 2.58 0.24 5.74
N ALA A 341 2.62 0.57 4.45
CA ALA A 341 1.49 1.21 3.83
C ALA A 341 0.27 0.26 3.84
N PRO A 342 -0.95 0.77 4.06
CA PRO A 342 -2.14 -0.08 4.13
C PRO A 342 -2.43 -0.68 2.76
N MET A 343 -2.00 -1.93 2.57
CA MET A 343 -2.25 -2.76 1.38
C MET A 343 -2.10 -4.25 1.75
N PRO A 344 -2.69 -5.18 0.97
CA PRO A 344 -2.63 -6.60 1.26
C PRO A 344 -1.19 -7.12 1.35
N VAL A 345 -0.88 -7.98 2.32
CA VAL A 345 0.38 -8.73 2.30
C VAL A 345 0.35 -9.67 1.11
N TYR A 346 1.46 -9.72 0.37
CA TYR A 346 1.61 -10.62 -0.76
C TYR A 346 3.00 -11.26 -0.70
N GLU A 347 3.02 -12.57 -0.50
CA GLU A 347 4.20 -13.39 -0.69
C GLU A 347 4.15 -14.04 -2.07
N LYS A 348 5.09 -13.68 -2.95
CA LYS A 348 5.23 -14.33 -4.26
C LYS A 348 5.66 -15.78 -4.02
N LEU A 349 4.72 -16.72 -4.16
CA LEU A 349 5.00 -18.15 -3.97
C LEU A 349 6.16 -18.57 -4.87
N SER A 350 7.25 -19.07 -4.28
CA SER A 350 8.39 -19.58 -5.04
C SER A 350 7.95 -20.78 -5.90
N ASN A 351 7.99 -20.63 -7.23
CA ASN A 351 7.75 -21.72 -8.19
C ASN A 351 8.82 -22.82 -8.13
#